data_AF-A0A2K9ZF29-F1
#
_entry.id   AF-A0A2K9ZF29-F1
#
_cell.length_a   1.000
_cell.length_b   1.000
_cell.length_c   1.000
_cell.angle_alpha   90.00
_cell.angle_beta   90.00
_cell.angle_gamma   90.00
#
_symmetry.space_group_name_H-M   'P 1'
#
loop_
_entity.id
_entity.type
_entity.pdbx_description
1 polymer ?
#
loop_
_entity_poly.entity_id
_entity_poly.type
_entity_poly.pdbx_seq_one_letter_code
_entity_poly.pdbx_strand_id
1 'polypeptide(L)'
;MRTSWADLSYGRMNTRFYSNSARGYTPVQFSEVDATPQNESFYRWACRLPLPKERLVNARLRDDDTLIQVDVSSVKRIGESVFLWTRYDYPEIHLDPPYDAPFDSKREFIKVNCAASSYRILLGYDFTPEGAMTDGMTEPSDEDLPFTANDDYVLAIKDVACDSSLDPIKFAGIGGSPIRPKASLPRDQNFEDVANPPAVIAAAAKLQSILPQGPMAASAKIAVEIQNSKHQGDGSVVKIIKPSQNGTVRVQEIYSPQFTVDREWLGPVQLKSKMNSSLSGDRDVTITQSLAVEAPIWAPDAGIVFQTEMLTGRKSTKSDTSCHLGQPVEAETVHASLKGKAWPLNCHYDNGNKDNGFYIEELRYYLATHSESEYGISDYVIKGTEVER
;
A
#
# COMPACT_ATOMS: atom_id res chain seq x y z
N MET A 1 -29.74 -7.96 7.19
CA MET A 1 -28.68 -7.65 8.16
C MET A 1 -27.49 -8.46 7.72
N ARG A 2 -26.41 -7.80 7.32
CA ARG A 2 -25.18 -8.42 6.82
C ARG A 2 -24.16 -8.26 7.93
N THR A 3 -23.85 -9.34 8.64
CA THR A 3 -22.79 -9.40 9.65
C THR A 3 -21.88 -10.56 9.25
N SER A 4 -20.56 -10.42 9.36
CA SER A 4 -19.66 -11.57 9.23
C SER A 4 -19.93 -12.52 10.39
N TRP A 5 -20.60 -13.62 10.11
CA TRP A 5 -20.68 -14.75 11.02
C TRP A 5 -19.43 -15.60 10.81
N ALA A 6 -18.30 -15.09 11.29
CA ALA A 6 -17.13 -15.93 11.47
C ALA A 6 -17.20 -16.49 12.90
N ASP A 7 -17.42 -17.80 12.96
CA ASP A 7 -17.57 -18.68 14.12
C ASP A 7 -18.87 -18.63 14.94
N LEU A 8 -19.50 -19.81 15.01
CA LEU A 8 -20.61 -20.19 15.87
C LEU A 8 -20.19 -20.35 17.35
N SER A 9 -19.05 -19.80 17.75
CA SER A 9 -18.63 -19.80 19.15
C SER A 9 -19.23 -18.58 19.86
N TYR A 10 -20.09 -18.85 20.84
CA TYR A 10 -20.43 -17.87 21.87
C TYR A 10 -19.16 -17.56 22.68
N GLY A 11 -18.32 -16.63 22.18
CA GLY A 11 -17.11 -16.21 22.87
C GLY A 11 -16.10 -15.53 21.95
N ARG A 12 -15.86 -14.23 22.20
CA ARG A 12 -14.76 -13.38 21.71
C ARG A 12 -14.27 -13.66 20.28
N MET A 13 -14.71 -12.85 19.33
CA MET A 13 -14.02 -12.70 18.04
C MET A 13 -12.63 -12.10 18.28
N ASN A 14 -11.60 -12.94 18.30
CA ASN A 14 -10.20 -12.51 18.48
C ASN A 14 -9.39 -12.48 17.17
N THR A 15 -10.01 -12.77 16.01
CA THR A 15 -9.28 -12.92 14.74
C THR A 15 -9.99 -12.20 13.60
N ARG A 16 -9.29 -11.22 13.01
CA ARG A 16 -9.66 -10.58 11.74
C ARG A 16 -9.56 -11.63 10.62
N PHE A 17 -10.61 -11.76 9.81
CA PHE A 17 -10.63 -12.69 8.68
C PHE A 17 -10.31 -11.93 7.39
N TYR A 18 -9.03 -11.88 7.05
CA TYR A 18 -8.61 -11.62 5.67
C TYR A 18 -8.47 -12.98 4.99
N SER A 19 -8.99 -13.12 3.77
CA SER A 19 -8.76 -14.35 3.00
C SER A 19 -7.26 -14.54 2.80
N ASN A 20 -6.83 -15.79 2.57
CA ASN A 20 -5.43 -16.19 2.40
C ASN A 20 -4.74 -15.61 1.13
N SER A 21 -5.23 -14.50 0.57
CA SER A 21 -4.63 -13.84 -0.57
C SER A 21 -3.35 -13.10 -0.15
N ALA A 22 -2.20 -13.66 -0.54
CA ALA A 22 -0.89 -12.99 -0.47
C ALA A 22 -0.78 -11.71 -1.34
N ARG A 23 -1.90 -11.20 -1.88
CA ARG A 23 -2.00 -10.11 -2.86
C ARG A 23 -3.21 -9.21 -2.53
N GLY A 24 -3.07 -8.37 -1.51
CA GLY A 24 -4.06 -7.34 -1.16
C GLY A 24 -5.44 -7.87 -0.75
N TYR A 25 -6.39 -6.94 -0.63
CA TYR A 25 -7.74 -7.20 -0.20
C TYR A 25 -8.50 -8.07 -1.20
N THR A 26 -9.03 -9.17 -0.69
CA THR A 26 -10.05 -9.95 -1.39
C THR A 26 -11.36 -9.79 -0.61
N PRO A 27 -12.49 -9.51 -1.28
CA PRO A 27 -13.79 -9.47 -0.62
C PRO A 27 -14.06 -10.74 0.19
N VAL A 28 -14.68 -10.58 1.36
CA VAL A 28 -15.08 -11.71 2.21
C VAL A 28 -15.91 -12.69 1.39
N GLN A 29 -15.40 -13.91 1.23
CA GLN A 29 -16.17 -15.01 0.69
C GLN A 29 -16.90 -15.69 1.83
N PHE A 30 -18.23 -15.70 1.77
CA PHE A 30 -19.04 -16.39 2.75
C PHE A 30 -18.96 -17.89 2.49
N SER A 31 -18.44 -18.64 3.45
CA SER A 31 -18.50 -20.10 3.45
C SER A 31 -19.94 -20.55 3.64
N GLU A 32 -20.36 -21.59 2.92
CA GLU A 32 -21.57 -22.31 3.29
C GLU A 32 -21.36 -22.93 4.68
N VAL A 33 -22.20 -22.57 5.64
CA VAL A 33 -22.15 -23.18 6.97
C VAL A 33 -22.78 -24.56 6.88
N ASP A 34 -22.16 -25.57 7.49
CA ASP A 34 -22.73 -26.91 7.59
C ASP A 34 -24.18 -26.80 8.08
N ALA A 35 -25.10 -27.39 7.30
CA ALA A 35 -26.54 -27.38 7.52
C ALA A 35 -26.93 -28.29 8.68
N THR A 36 -26.29 -28.10 9.84
CA THR A 36 -26.76 -28.69 11.08
C THR A 36 -28.12 -28.09 11.42
N PRO A 37 -29.07 -28.88 11.97
CA PRO A 37 -30.41 -28.39 12.31
C PRO A 37 -30.41 -27.14 13.20
N GLN A 38 -29.38 -26.99 14.05
CA GLN A 38 -29.22 -25.85 14.95
C GLN A 38 -28.87 -24.58 14.18
N ASN A 39 -27.89 -24.65 13.27
CA ASN A 39 -27.49 -23.51 12.42
C ASN A 39 -28.66 -23.06 11.54
N GLU A 40 -29.36 -23.99 10.91
CA GLU A 40 -30.50 -23.68 10.05
C GLU A 40 -31.64 -23.00 10.83
N SER A 41 -31.94 -23.47 12.05
CA SER A 41 -32.96 -22.87 12.90
C SER A 41 -32.61 -21.43 13.30
N PHE A 42 -31.34 -21.17 13.59
CA PHE A 42 -30.82 -19.85 13.91
C PHE A 42 -30.89 -18.90 12.71
N TYR A 43 -30.45 -19.33 11.53
CA TYR A 43 -30.54 -18.51 10.31
C TYR A 43 -31.98 -18.17 9.95
N ARG A 44 -32.88 -19.15 10.03
CA ARG A 44 -34.31 -18.92 9.79
C ARG A 44 -34.88 -17.92 10.78
N TRP A 45 -34.49 -17.98 12.05
CA TRP A 45 -34.88 -16.99 13.05
C TRP A 45 -34.32 -15.59 12.74
N ALA A 46 -33.01 -15.48 12.49
CA ALA A 46 -32.35 -14.21 12.20
C ALA A 46 -32.92 -13.53 10.94
N CYS A 47 -33.15 -14.30 9.86
CA CYS A 47 -33.76 -13.80 8.63
C CYS A 47 -35.23 -13.40 8.79
N ARG A 48 -35.92 -13.87 9.83
CA ARG A 48 -37.30 -13.48 10.17
C ARG A 48 -37.38 -12.27 11.10
N LEU A 49 -36.25 -11.80 11.64
CA LEU A 49 -36.25 -10.60 12.47
C LEU A 49 -36.73 -9.41 11.62
N PRO A 50 -37.71 -8.63 12.10
CA PRO A 50 -38.12 -7.41 11.44
C PRO A 50 -36.97 -6.43 11.52
N LEU A 51 -36.24 -6.26 10.42
CA LEU A 51 -35.18 -5.27 10.35
C LEU A 51 -35.83 -3.92 10.08
N PRO A 52 -35.75 -2.97 11.03
CA PRO A 52 -36.23 -1.62 10.76
C PRO A 52 -35.49 -1.08 9.53
N LYS A 53 -36.24 -0.37 8.67
CA LYS A 53 -35.63 0.30 7.53
C LYS A 53 -34.75 1.41 8.07
N GLU A 54 -33.45 1.31 7.76
CA GLU A 54 -32.45 2.31 8.12
C GLU A 54 -32.91 3.72 7.74
N ARG A 55 -32.71 4.66 8.65
CA ARG A 55 -32.95 6.08 8.43
C ARG A 55 -31.74 6.87 8.91
N LEU A 56 -30.75 6.98 8.04
CA LEU A 56 -29.55 7.78 8.28
C LEU A 56 -29.87 9.27 8.19
N VAL A 57 -29.35 10.02 9.17
CA VAL A 57 -29.41 11.47 9.24
C VAL A 57 -28.01 12.00 9.49
N ASN A 58 -27.60 13.05 8.76
CA ASN A 58 -26.35 13.77 9.02
C ASN A 58 -26.50 14.53 10.33
N ALA A 59 -25.85 14.07 11.40
CA ALA A 59 -25.90 14.72 12.70
C ALA A 59 -24.91 15.90 12.75
N ARG A 60 -23.68 15.70 12.26
CA ARG A 60 -22.61 16.71 12.27
C ARG A 60 -21.65 16.54 11.09
N LEU A 61 -20.86 17.57 10.83
CA LEU A 61 -19.78 17.62 9.84
C LEU A 61 -18.49 18.00 10.56
N ARG A 62 -17.41 17.24 10.33
CA ARG A 62 -16.08 17.53 10.85
C ARG A 62 -15.31 18.44 9.89
N ASP A 63 -14.22 19.04 10.39
CA ASP A 63 -13.32 19.90 9.61
C ASP A 63 -12.67 19.19 8.41
N ASP A 64 -12.54 17.87 8.45
CA ASP A 64 -12.00 17.01 7.37
C ASP A 64 -13.06 16.58 6.34
N ASP A 65 -14.24 17.20 6.34
CA ASP A 65 -15.39 16.86 5.49
C ASP A 65 -15.98 15.44 5.73
N THR A 66 -15.66 14.83 6.88
CA THR A 66 -16.32 13.60 7.35
C THR A 66 -17.68 13.92 7.94
N LEU A 67 -18.71 13.25 7.43
CA LEU A 67 -20.05 13.34 8.00
C LEU A 67 -20.20 12.34 9.13
N ILE A 68 -20.70 12.81 10.28
CA ILE A 68 -21.13 11.97 11.38
C ILE A 68 -22.63 11.78 11.25
N GLN A 69 -23.05 10.54 11.04
CA GLN A 69 -24.42 10.16 10.78
C GLN A 69 -24.96 9.27 11.89
N VAL A 70 -26.26 9.33 12.09
CA VAL A 70 -26.97 8.47 13.04
C VAL A 70 -28.13 7.80 12.33
N ASP A 71 -28.27 6.48 12.49
CA ASP A 71 -29.51 5.80 12.11
C ASP A 71 -30.56 6.02 13.20
N VAL A 72 -31.41 7.02 12.99
CA VAL A 72 -32.41 7.41 14.01
C VAL A 72 -33.49 6.34 14.20
N SER A 73 -33.64 5.40 13.27
CA SER A 73 -34.55 4.26 13.41
C SER A 73 -34.00 3.18 14.36
N SER A 74 -32.69 3.21 14.64
CA SER A 74 -32.02 2.24 15.51
C SER A 74 -32.06 2.61 16.99
N VAL A 75 -32.46 3.84 17.32
CA VAL A 75 -32.41 4.38 18.69
C VAL A 75 -33.34 3.59 19.60
N LYS A 76 -32.77 2.93 20.61
CA LYS A 76 -33.50 2.14 21.61
C LYS A 76 -33.07 2.54 23.01
N ARG A 77 -34.03 2.91 23.86
CA ARG A 77 -33.81 3.23 25.28
C ARG A 77 -34.09 2.00 26.13
N ILE A 78 -33.13 1.57 26.92
CA ILE A 78 -33.22 0.42 27.83
C ILE A 78 -32.61 0.81 29.17
N GLY A 79 -33.44 0.99 30.19
CA GLY A 79 -33.02 1.53 31.48
C GLY A 79 -32.37 2.91 31.32
N GLU A 80 -31.19 3.09 31.88
CA GLU A 80 -30.41 4.34 31.81
C GLU A 80 -29.58 4.47 30.51
N SER A 81 -29.59 3.43 29.66
CA SER A 81 -28.78 3.38 28.46
C SER A 81 -29.61 3.60 27.20
N VAL A 82 -28.98 4.24 26.22
CA VAL A 82 -29.50 4.40 24.85
C VAL A 82 -28.57 3.67 23.91
N PHE A 83 -29.13 2.85 23.03
CA PHE A 83 -28.40 2.10 22.02
C PHE A 83 -28.76 2.61 20.65
N LEU A 84 -27.77 2.83 19.78
CA LEU A 84 -27.97 3.33 18.43
C LEU A 84 -26.80 2.95 17.52
N TRP A 85 -27.05 2.98 16.22
CA TRP A 85 -26.03 2.91 15.18
C TRP A 85 -25.61 4.31 14.74
N THR A 86 -24.30 4.52 14.67
CA THR A 86 -23.67 5.70 14.08
C THR A 86 -22.91 5.30 12.82
N ARG A 87 -22.61 6.28 11.97
CA ARG A 87 -21.77 6.10 10.79
C ARG A 87 -20.87 7.30 10.59
N TYR A 88 -19.58 7.08 10.46
CA TYR A 88 -18.68 8.01 9.79
C TYR A 88 -18.80 7.77 8.28
N ASP A 89 -19.12 8.81 7.52
CA ASP A 89 -19.05 8.80 6.05
C ASP A 89 -17.90 9.72 5.63
N TYR A 90 -16.78 9.11 5.23
CA TYR A 90 -15.55 9.81 4.83
C TYR A 90 -15.70 10.39 3.43
N PRO A 91 -15.11 11.54 3.10
CA PRO A 91 -15.30 12.18 1.78
C PRO A 91 -14.76 11.35 0.60
N GLU A 92 -13.80 10.47 0.85
CA GLU A 92 -13.14 9.61 -0.14
C GLU A 92 -13.06 8.15 0.33
N ILE A 93 -12.64 7.27 -0.59
CA ILE A 93 -12.38 5.85 -0.27
C ILE A 93 -10.97 5.77 0.30
N HIS A 94 -10.87 5.23 1.51
CA HIS A 94 -9.63 4.92 2.19
C HIS A 94 -9.28 3.43 2.05
N LEU A 95 -8.03 3.09 2.35
CA LEU A 95 -7.51 1.73 2.33
C LEU A 95 -7.02 1.38 3.74
N ASP A 96 -7.55 0.31 4.31
CA ASP A 96 -7.14 -0.14 5.65
C ASP A 96 -5.91 -1.06 5.55
N PRO A 97 -4.75 -0.67 6.11
CA PRO A 97 -3.60 -1.55 6.21
C PRO A 97 -3.88 -2.72 7.18
N PRO A 98 -3.25 -3.90 7.01
CA PRO A 98 -2.15 -4.17 6.09
C PRO A 98 -2.59 -4.89 4.81
N TYR A 99 -3.87 -4.87 4.42
CA TYR A 99 -4.37 -5.58 3.24
C TYR A 99 -4.97 -4.65 2.19
N ASP A 100 -4.95 -3.34 2.41
CA ASP A 100 -5.59 -2.34 1.54
C ASP A 100 -7.07 -2.64 1.30
N ALA A 101 -7.79 -2.96 2.38
CA ALA A 101 -9.23 -3.15 2.32
C ALA A 101 -9.91 -1.80 2.07
N PRO A 102 -10.68 -1.63 0.97
CA PRO A 102 -11.28 -0.35 0.67
C PRO A 102 -12.45 -0.07 1.61
N PHE A 103 -12.55 1.16 2.11
CA PHE A 103 -13.71 1.60 2.88
C PHE A 103 -14.00 3.08 2.66
N ASP A 104 -15.27 3.46 2.63
CA ASP A 104 -15.71 4.86 2.58
C ASP A 104 -16.48 5.28 3.84
N SER A 105 -16.78 4.30 4.70
CA SER A 105 -17.53 4.55 5.90
C SER A 105 -17.29 3.49 6.96
N LYS A 106 -17.39 3.94 8.21
CA LYS A 106 -17.34 3.09 9.40
C LYS A 106 -18.67 3.18 10.12
N ARG A 107 -19.32 2.06 10.39
CA ARG A 107 -20.58 1.99 11.16
C ARG A 107 -20.32 1.40 12.52
N GLU A 108 -20.81 2.08 13.55
CA GLU A 108 -20.57 1.67 14.94
C GLU A 108 -21.88 1.49 15.68
N PHE A 109 -22.01 0.41 16.44
CA PHE A 109 -23.11 0.22 17.37
C PHE A 109 -22.64 0.66 18.74
N ILE A 110 -23.34 1.63 19.33
CA ILE A 110 -22.89 2.25 20.56
C ILE A 110 -23.94 2.15 21.67
N LYS A 111 -23.46 2.20 22.91
CA LYS A 111 -24.24 2.41 24.13
C LYS A 111 -23.91 3.80 24.67
N VAL A 112 -24.91 4.57 25.06
CA VAL A 112 -24.78 5.91 25.63
C VAL A 112 -25.49 5.96 26.98
N ASN A 113 -24.81 6.45 28.02
CA ASN A 113 -25.42 6.76 29.31
C ASN A 113 -25.40 8.28 29.53
N CYS A 114 -26.57 8.90 29.36
CA CYS A 114 -26.72 10.34 29.45
C CYS A 114 -26.61 10.88 30.87
N ALA A 115 -26.96 10.08 31.88
CA ALA A 115 -26.83 10.46 33.28
C ALA A 115 -25.36 10.44 33.73
N ALA A 116 -24.62 9.41 33.31
CA ALA A 116 -23.18 9.28 33.57
C ALA A 116 -22.31 10.13 32.64
N SER A 117 -22.90 10.75 31.61
CA SER A 117 -22.18 11.48 30.55
C SER A 117 -21.06 10.64 29.92
N SER A 118 -21.40 9.41 29.54
CA SER A 118 -20.46 8.44 28.97
C SER A 118 -21.05 7.65 27.81
N TYR A 119 -20.19 7.06 26.99
CA TYR A 119 -20.57 6.15 25.91
C TYR A 119 -19.57 5.01 25.75
N ARG A 120 -19.97 3.99 25.00
CA ARG A 120 -19.11 2.85 24.63
C ARG A 120 -19.42 2.41 23.22
N ILE A 121 -18.39 2.12 22.45
CA ILE A 121 -18.51 1.46 21.15
C ILE A 121 -18.56 -0.05 21.41
N LEU A 122 -19.63 -0.70 20.97
CA LEU A 122 -19.82 -2.14 21.16
C LEU A 122 -19.29 -2.93 19.96
N LEU A 123 -19.50 -2.39 18.76
CA LEU A 123 -19.12 -2.99 17.48
C LEU A 123 -18.78 -1.87 16.50
N GLY A 124 -17.80 -2.11 15.62
CA GLY A 124 -17.46 -1.24 14.50
C GLY A 124 -17.19 -2.07 13.26
N TYR A 125 -17.68 -1.63 12.11
CA TYR A 125 -17.47 -2.28 10.82
C TYR A 125 -17.16 -1.25 9.74
N ASP A 126 -16.19 -1.55 8.89
CA ASP A 126 -15.85 -0.75 7.72
C ASP A 126 -16.59 -1.28 6.48
N PHE A 127 -17.01 -0.34 5.62
CA PHE A 127 -17.82 -0.65 4.45
C PHE A 127 -17.28 0.03 3.18
N THR A 128 -17.40 -0.66 2.05
CA THR A 128 -17.23 -0.08 0.71
C THR A 128 -18.42 0.83 0.35
N PRO A 129 -18.29 1.69 -0.69
CA PRO A 129 -19.40 2.50 -1.20
C PRO A 129 -20.65 1.70 -1.60
N GLU A 130 -20.48 0.44 -2.01
CA GLU A 130 -21.57 -0.46 -2.38
C GLU A 130 -22.23 -1.14 -1.15
N GLY A 131 -21.75 -0.84 0.06
CA GLY A 131 -22.22 -1.40 1.32
C GLY A 131 -21.76 -2.83 1.57
N ALA A 132 -20.64 -3.24 0.98
CA ALA A 132 -19.96 -4.49 1.35
C ALA A 132 -19.08 -4.24 2.57
N MET A 133 -19.12 -5.13 3.55
CA MET A 133 -18.29 -5.01 4.75
C MET A 133 -16.87 -5.50 4.45
N THR A 134 -15.86 -4.74 4.87
CA THR A 134 -14.45 -4.99 4.52
C THR A 134 -13.56 -5.32 5.71
N ASP A 135 -13.84 -4.73 6.87
CA ASP A 135 -13.27 -5.13 8.15
C ASP A 135 -14.33 -5.03 9.27
N GLY A 136 -14.09 -5.73 10.37
CA GLY A 136 -14.92 -5.74 11.55
C GLY A 136 -14.09 -5.77 12.82
N MET A 137 -14.38 -4.83 13.72
CA MET A 137 -13.80 -4.76 15.05
C MET A 137 -14.91 -4.92 16.09
N THR A 138 -14.76 -5.92 16.96
CA THR A 138 -15.42 -5.90 18.26
C THR A 138 -14.45 -5.18 19.18
N GLU A 139 -14.78 -3.99 19.67
CA GLU A 139 -13.86 -3.27 20.55
C GLU A 139 -13.80 -4.01 21.90
N PRO A 140 -12.62 -4.48 22.36
CA PRO A 140 -12.53 -5.36 23.53
C PRO A 140 -12.59 -4.61 24.87
N SER A 141 -12.73 -3.27 24.85
CA SER A 141 -12.73 -2.48 26.07
C SER A 141 -14.08 -2.56 26.78
N ASP A 142 -14.06 -3.03 28.03
CA ASP A 142 -15.21 -3.02 28.92
C ASP A 142 -15.41 -1.65 29.61
N GLU A 143 -14.67 -0.61 29.20
CA GLU A 143 -14.72 0.72 29.81
C GLU A 143 -15.64 1.68 29.05
N ASP A 144 -16.41 2.50 29.80
CA ASP A 144 -17.19 3.60 29.22
C ASP A 144 -16.28 4.83 29.07
N LEU A 145 -16.27 5.43 27.88
CA LEU A 145 -15.55 6.66 27.58
C LEU A 145 -16.38 7.88 28.02
N PRO A 146 -15.75 8.92 28.62
CA PRO A 146 -16.45 10.13 29.03
C PRO A 146 -16.83 11.00 27.84
N PHE A 147 -17.88 11.81 27.99
CA PHE A 147 -18.20 12.86 27.02
C PHE A 147 -17.15 13.98 27.06
N THR A 148 -16.58 14.27 25.91
CA THR A 148 -15.68 15.40 25.67
C THR A 148 -16.43 16.50 24.91
N ALA A 149 -16.33 17.74 25.38
CA ALA A 149 -17.16 18.85 24.88
C ALA A 149 -16.82 19.32 23.46
N ASN A 150 -15.63 18.99 22.95
CA ASN A 150 -15.11 19.44 21.65
C ASN A 150 -14.97 18.29 20.65
N ASP A 151 -15.54 17.13 20.94
CA ASP A 151 -15.53 16.00 20.02
C ASP A 151 -16.85 15.95 19.27
N ASP A 152 -16.82 16.22 17.96
CA ASP A 152 -18.00 16.22 17.12
C ASP A 152 -18.77 14.90 17.15
N TYR A 153 -18.08 13.77 17.37
CA TYR A 153 -18.74 12.47 17.52
C TYR A 153 -19.54 12.41 18.80
N VAL A 154 -18.94 12.81 19.93
CA VAL A 154 -19.61 12.87 21.22
C VAL A 154 -20.80 13.84 21.18
N LEU A 155 -20.63 14.99 20.53
CA LEU A 155 -21.71 15.96 20.39
C LEU A 155 -22.85 15.39 19.53
N ALA A 156 -22.54 14.70 18.42
CA ALA A 156 -23.55 14.07 17.57
C ALA A 156 -24.37 13.01 18.30
N ILE A 157 -23.71 12.13 19.07
CA ILE A 157 -24.42 11.10 19.82
C ILE A 157 -25.23 11.70 20.97
N LYS A 158 -24.75 12.77 21.61
CA LYS A 158 -25.46 13.48 22.68
C LYS A 158 -26.74 14.14 22.15
N ASP A 159 -26.66 14.81 21.00
CA ASP A 159 -27.80 15.50 20.37
C ASP A 159 -28.96 14.54 20.06
N VAL A 160 -28.66 13.27 19.75
CA VAL A 160 -29.68 12.26 19.42
C VAL A 160 -30.08 11.42 20.63
N ALA A 161 -29.12 10.94 21.43
CA ALA A 161 -29.38 9.99 22.50
C ALA A 161 -29.90 10.67 23.78
N CYS A 162 -29.41 11.87 24.10
CA CYS A 162 -29.62 12.49 25.41
C CYS A 162 -30.72 13.54 25.46
N ASP A 163 -31.22 13.99 24.32
CA ASP A 163 -32.43 14.82 24.31
C ASP A 163 -33.67 13.93 24.55
N SER A 164 -34.23 14.03 25.76
CA SER A 164 -35.43 13.28 26.16
C SER A 164 -36.73 13.90 25.63
N SER A 165 -36.68 15.14 25.16
CA SER A 165 -37.82 15.85 24.56
C SER A 165 -37.98 15.57 23.06
N LEU A 166 -36.92 15.04 22.45
CA LEU A 166 -36.85 14.73 21.04
C LEU A 166 -37.38 13.31 20.78
N ASP A 167 -38.36 13.21 19.89
CA ASP A 167 -38.63 11.94 19.20
C ASP A 167 -37.46 11.68 18.26
N PRO A 168 -36.64 10.63 18.47
CA PRO A 168 -35.47 10.39 17.63
C PRO A 168 -35.83 10.28 16.14
N ILE A 169 -37.02 9.76 15.82
CA ILE A 169 -37.52 9.66 14.44
C ILE A 169 -37.77 11.04 13.82
N LYS A 170 -37.91 12.10 14.62
CA LYS A 170 -38.05 13.48 14.15
C LYS A 170 -36.73 14.24 14.11
N PHE A 171 -35.62 13.64 14.54
CA PHE A 171 -34.31 14.25 14.38
C PHE A 171 -34.03 14.50 12.89
N ALA A 172 -33.83 15.76 12.53
CA ALA A 172 -33.60 16.18 11.15
C ALA A 172 -32.10 16.36 10.82
N GLY A 173 -31.26 16.47 11.84
CA GLY A 173 -29.82 16.72 11.69
C GLY A 173 -29.50 18.04 11.02
N ILE A 174 -28.32 18.13 10.41
CA ILE A 174 -27.85 19.31 9.67
C ILE A 174 -28.31 19.35 8.20
N GLY A 175 -29.12 18.38 7.77
CA GLY A 175 -29.59 18.26 6.38
C GLY A 175 -28.55 17.68 5.41
N GLY A 176 -28.84 17.78 4.11
CA GLY A 176 -28.03 17.20 3.03
C GLY A 176 -28.31 15.72 2.75
N SER A 177 -27.68 15.17 1.70
CA SER A 177 -27.78 13.75 1.38
C SER A 177 -26.92 12.93 2.33
N PRO A 178 -27.44 11.87 2.98
CA PRO A 178 -26.63 10.96 3.80
C PRO A 178 -25.77 10.01 2.96
N ILE A 179 -26.08 9.87 1.66
CA ILE A 179 -25.27 9.08 0.72
C ILE A 179 -24.57 10.04 -0.23
N ARG A 180 -23.25 10.00 -0.24
CA ARG A 180 -22.40 10.81 -1.12
C ARG A 180 -21.73 9.90 -2.16
N PRO A 181 -21.74 10.27 -3.46
CA PRO A 181 -20.93 9.57 -4.44
C PRO A 181 -19.45 9.76 -4.12
N LYS A 182 -18.67 8.68 -4.19
CA LYS A 182 -17.22 8.70 -3.99
C LYS A 182 -16.51 8.48 -5.32
N ALA A 183 -15.40 9.18 -5.53
CA ALA A 183 -14.54 8.87 -6.66
C ALA A 183 -14.01 7.44 -6.49
N SER A 184 -14.03 6.65 -7.57
CA SER A 184 -13.44 5.31 -7.54
C SER A 184 -11.94 5.41 -7.24
N LEU A 185 -11.43 4.44 -6.48
CA LEU A 185 -9.99 4.32 -6.27
C LEU A 185 -9.26 4.26 -7.62
N PRO A 186 -8.10 4.92 -7.75
CA PRO A 186 -7.23 4.74 -8.91
C PRO A 186 -6.98 3.25 -9.15
N ARG A 187 -7.08 2.83 -10.41
CA ARG A 187 -6.81 1.45 -10.79
C ARG A 187 -5.35 1.13 -10.45
N ASP A 188 -5.12 -0.03 -9.86
CA ASP A 188 -3.78 -0.60 -9.72
C ASP A 188 -3.11 -0.65 -11.10
N GLN A 189 -2.12 0.22 -11.30
CA GLN A 189 -1.51 0.39 -12.61
C GLN A 189 -0.61 -0.81 -12.86
N ASN A 190 -0.90 -1.57 -13.92
CA ASN A 190 0.01 -2.62 -14.33
C ASN A 190 1.32 -1.98 -14.82
N PHE A 191 2.45 -2.49 -14.34
CA PHE A 191 3.76 -1.98 -14.68
C PHE A 191 3.97 -1.90 -16.21
N GLU A 192 3.50 -2.91 -16.94
CA GLU A 192 3.67 -3.02 -18.39
C GLU A 192 2.80 -2.04 -19.19
N ASP A 193 1.69 -1.57 -18.60
CA ASP A 193 0.75 -0.68 -19.27
C ASP A 193 1.20 0.80 -19.22
N VAL A 194 2.20 1.11 -18.38
CA VAL A 194 2.75 2.46 -18.22
C VAL A 194 3.98 2.63 -19.11
N ALA A 195 3.84 3.43 -20.17
CA ALA A 195 4.92 3.73 -21.10
C ALA A 195 5.82 4.86 -20.58
N ASN A 196 7.13 4.74 -20.80
CA ASN A 196 8.08 5.81 -20.52
C ASN A 196 7.80 7.03 -21.42
N PRO A 197 7.99 8.27 -20.94
CA PRO A 197 7.71 9.45 -21.73
C PRO A 197 8.65 9.55 -22.95
N PRO A 198 8.17 10.01 -24.12
CA PRO A 198 9.00 10.08 -25.33
C PRO A 198 10.29 10.91 -25.16
N ALA A 199 10.23 12.01 -24.38
CA ALA A 199 11.39 12.83 -24.10
C ALA A 199 12.46 12.09 -23.28
N VAL A 200 12.03 11.25 -22.33
CA VAL A 200 12.94 10.42 -21.52
C VAL A 200 13.57 9.33 -22.37
N ILE A 201 12.80 8.68 -23.25
CA ILE A 201 13.34 7.72 -24.22
C ILE A 201 14.38 8.37 -25.13
N ALA A 202 14.12 9.58 -25.63
CA ALA A 202 15.06 10.31 -26.48
C ALA A 202 16.36 10.68 -25.73
N ALA A 203 16.28 11.06 -24.45
CA ALA A 203 17.46 11.31 -23.62
C ALA A 203 18.23 10.01 -23.31
N ALA A 204 17.51 8.93 -22.98
CA ALA A 204 18.09 7.63 -22.67
C ALA A 204 18.79 7.01 -23.89
N ALA A 205 18.32 7.28 -25.12
CA ALA A 205 18.98 6.84 -26.34
C ALA A 205 20.42 7.37 -26.48
N LYS A 206 20.72 8.55 -25.92
CA LYS A 206 22.11 9.07 -25.88
C LYS A 206 23.00 8.17 -25.03
N LEU A 207 22.53 7.80 -23.85
CA LEU A 207 23.24 6.86 -22.97
C LEU A 207 23.37 5.48 -23.63
N GLN A 208 22.29 4.98 -24.24
CA GLN A 208 22.30 3.70 -24.94
C GLN A 208 23.38 3.62 -26.02
N SER A 209 23.58 4.72 -26.77
CA SER A 209 24.55 4.77 -27.86
C SER A 209 26.00 4.62 -27.43
N ILE A 210 26.30 4.91 -26.15
CA ILE A 210 27.65 4.79 -25.59
C ILE A 210 27.82 3.51 -24.76
N LEU A 211 26.74 2.88 -24.29
CA LEU A 211 26.84 1.66 -23.48
C LEU A 211 27.59 0.57 -24.26
N PRO A 212 28.45 -0.21 -23.58
CA PRO A 212 29.26 -1.22 -24.23
C PRO A 212 28.36 -2.25 -24.89
N GLN A 213 28.67 -2.61 -26.14
CA GLN A 213 27.95 -3.64 -26.89
C GLN A 213 28.68 -4.99 -26.75
N GLY A 214 27.96 -6.10 -26.87
CA GLY A 214 28.49 -7.43 -26.57
C GLY A 214 27.41 -8.50 -26.39
N PRO A 215 27.82 -9.76 -26.16
CA PRO A 215 26.90 -10.86 -25.87
C PRO A 215 26.00 -10.50 -24.68
N MET A 216 24.73 -10.86 -24.79
CA MET A 216 23.70 -10.55 -23.80
C MET A 216 23.06 -11.86 -23.34
N ALA A 217 22.93 -12.06 -22.04
CA ALA A 217 22.17 -13.17 -21.47
C ALA A 217 20.68 -13.02 -21.79
N ALA A 218 19.94 -14.13 -21.91
CA ALA A 218 18.48 -14.11 -21.99
C ALA A 218 17.87 -13.71 -20.63
N SER A 219 18.41 -14.26 -19.54
CA SER A 219 18.01 -13.91 -18.18
C SER A 219 19.10 -14.24 -17.16
N ALA A 220 19.04 -13.62 -15.98
CA ALA A 220 19.87 -14.00 -14.85
C ALA A 220 19.09 -13.90 -13.54
N LYS A 221 19.40 -14.79 -12.59
CA LYS A 221 18.90 -14.76 -11.22
C LYS A 221 20.09 -14.63 -10.28
N ILE A 222 20.14 -13.54 -9.53
CA ILE A 222 21.22 -13.23 -8.59
C ILE A 222 20.64 -13.14 -7.18
N ALA A 223 21.11 -14.02 -6.29
CA ALA A 223 20.81 -13.96 -4.87
C ALA A 223 21.86 -13.11 -4.15
N VAL A 224 21.41 -12.10 -3.43
CA VAL A 224 22.24 -11.11 -2.74
C VAL A 224 21.86 -11.07 -1.26
N GLU A 225 22.86 -11.19 -0.40
CA GLU A 225 22.74 -10.92 1.04
C GLU A 225 23.11 -9.46 1.31
N ILE A 226 22.34 -8.78 2.14
CA ILE A 226 22.51 -7.37 2.51
C ILE A 226 23.03 -7.33 3.94
N GLN A 227 24.29 -6.92 4.10
CA GLN A 227 24.93 -6.75 5.40
C GLN A 227 24.85 -5.26 5.78
N ASN A 228 24.04 -4.92 6.79
CA ASN A 228 23.82 -3.54 7.19
C ASN A 228 24.56 -3.21 8.50
N SER A 229 25.35 -2.15 8.47
CA SER A 229 26.13 -1.66 9.62
C SER A 229 25.30 -1.19 10.83
N LYS A 230 24.02 -0.82 10.65
CA LYS A 230 23.16 -0.25 11.72
C LYS A 230 22.01 -1.14 12.20
N HIS A 231 21.71 -2.24 11.50
CA HIS A 231 20.61 -3.15 11.87
C HIS A 231 21.11 -4.59 12.01
N GLN A 232 20.80 -5.25 13.13
CA GLN A 232 21.23 -6.63 13.45
C GLN A 232 20.50 -7.73 12.65
N GLY A 233 19.96 -7.42 11.46
CA GLY A 233 19.27 -8.39 10.61
C GLY A 233 19.81 -8.33 9.20
N ASP A 234 20.47 -9.41 8.76
CA ASP A 234 20.88 -9.56 7.37
C ASP A 234 19.63 -9.68 6.49
N GLY A 235 19.48 -8.75 5.55
CA GLY A 235 18.44 -8.83 4.53
C GLY A 235 18.87 -9.77 3.41
N SER A 236 17.92 -10.29 2.64
CA SER A 236 18.26 -10.94 1.37
C SER A 236 17.33 -10.45 0.27
N VAL A 237 17.86 -10.39 -0.95
CA VAL A 237 17.10 -10.05 -2.14
C VAL A 237 17.51 -10.98 -3.27
N VAL A 238 16.52 -11.51 -3.98
CA VAL A 238 16.76 -12.22 -5.25
C VAL A 238 16.39 -11.28 -6.39
N LYS A 239 17.35 -10.99 -7.27
CA LYS A 239 17.15 -10.18 -8.46
C LYS A 239 16.98 -11.09 -9.68
N ILE A 240 15.84 -11.00 -10.35
CA ILE A 240 15.62 -11.60 -11.68
C ILE A 240 15.82 -10.50 -12.71
N ILE A 241 16.85 -10.65 -13.54
CA ILE A 241 17.32 -9.66 -14.50
C ILE A 241 17.04 -10.19 -15.91
N LYS A 242 16.39 -9.37 -16.73
CA LYS A 242 16.04 -9.69 -18.12
C LYS A 242 16.44 -8.50 -19.01
N PRO A 243 17.63 -8.52 -19.59
CA PRO A 243 18.04 -7.48 -20.53
C PRO A 243 17.30 -7.63 -21.86
N SER A 244 17.18 -6.52 -22.58
CA SER A 244 16.47 -6.45 -23.85
C SER A 244 17.37 -5.84 -24.93
N GLN A 245 17.08 -6.20 -26.18
CA GLN A 245 17.82 -5.73 -27.37
C GLN A 245 17.72 -4.21 -27.56
N ASN A 246 16.67 -3.58 -27.04
CA ASN A 246 16.52 -2.12 -27.03
C ASN A 246 17.35 -1.43 -25.93
N GLY A 247 18.24 -2.14 -25.25
CA GLY A 247 19.14 -1.61 -24.22
C GLY A 247 18.51 -1.42 -22.84
N THR A 248 17.19 -1.62 -22.70
CA THR A 248 16.56 -1.63 -21.37
C THR A 248 16.75 -2.96 -20.67
N VAL A 249 16.65 -2.94 -19.34
CA VAL A 249 16.72 -4.12 -18.50
C VAL A 249 15.54 -4.14 -17.54
N ARG A 250 14.78 -5.22 -17.55
CA ARG A 250 13.74 -5.49 -16.56
C ARG A 250 14.37 -6.21 -15.38
N VAL A 251 14.18 -5.68 -14.18
CA VAL A 251 14.68 -6.27 -12.94
C VAL A 251 13.52 -6.44 -11.98
N GLN A 252 13.30 -7.66 -11.53
CA GLN A 252 12.40 -7.94 -10.41
C GLN A 252 13.23 -8.27 -9.17
N GLU A 253 13.07 -7.46 -8.14
CA GLU A 253 13.72 -7.63 -6.84
C GLU A 253 12.72 -8.32 -5.90
N ILE A 254 13.08 -9.48 -5.37
CA ILE A 254 12.24 -10.28 -4.48
C ILE A 254 12.87 -10.25 -3.09
N TYR A 255 12.28 -9.46 -2.20
CA TYR A 255 12.71 -9.36 -0.80
C TYR A 255 11.98 -10.40 0.07
N SER A 256 10.71 -10.67 -0.24
CA SER A 256 9.90 -11.72 0.39
C SER A 256 8.74 -12.14 -0.54
N PRO A 257 8.00 -13.21 -0.23
CA PRO A 257 6.79 -13.57 -0.99
C PRO A 257 5.71 -12.47 -1.02
N GLN A 258 5.75 -11.53 -0.08
CA GLN A 258 4.78 -10.43 0.07
C GLN A 258 5.34 -9.06 -0.38
N PHE A 259 6.61 -8.98 -0.75
CA PHE A 259 7.24 -7.72 -1.15
C PHE A 259 8.23 -7.93 -2.29
N THR A 260 7.86 -7.41 -3.46
CA THR A 260 8.71 -7.36 -4.64
C THR A 260 8.76 -5.94 -5.21
N VAL A 261 9.82 -5.64 -5.95
CA VAL A 261 9.95 -4.38 -6.69
C VAL A 261 10.29 -4.69 -8.13
N ASP A 262 9.44 -4.26 -9.06
CA ASP A 262 9.74 -4.33 -10.49
C ASP A 262 10.37 -3.01 -10.92
N ARG A 263 11.47 -3.08 -11.69
CA ARG A 263 12.20 -1.92 -12.20
C ARG A 263 12.53 -2.08 -13.66
N GLU A 264 12.57 -0.97 -14.37
CA GLU A 264 13.16 -0.88 -15.70
C GLU A 264 14.32 0.10 -15.69
N TRP A 265 15.47 -0.36 -16.17
CA TRP A 265 16.73 0.38 -16.19
C TRP A 265 17.24 0.55 -17.61
N LEU A 266 18.07 1.56 -17.84
CA LEU A 266 18.96 1.68 -18.98
C LEU A 266 20.32 2.16 -18.48
N GLY A 267 21.32 1.27 -18.50
CA GLY A 267 22.58 1.57 -17.83
C GLY A 267 22.38 1.74 -16.30
N PRO A 268 22.99 2.76 -15.69
CA PRO A 268 22.73 3.14 -14.29
C PRO A 268 21.46 3.98 -14.08
N VAL A 269 20.68 4.29 -15.13
CA VAL A 269 19.48 5.15 -15.02
C VAL A 269 18.21 4.32 -14.86
N GLN A 270 17.43 4.62 -13.81
CA GLN A 270 16.10 4.03 -13.64
C GLN A 270 15.06 4.78 -14.49
N LEU A 271 14.31 4.05 -15.31
CA LEU A 271 13.24 4.61 -16.14
C LEU A 271 11.87 4.54 -15.45
N LYS A 272 11.56 3.41 -14.82
CA LYS A 272 10.35 3.24 -14.02
C LYS A 272 10.51 2.15 -12.97
N SER A 273 9.71 2.22 -11.91
CA SER A 273 9.63 1.20 -10.87
C SER A 273 8.23 1.04 -10.32
N LYS A 274 7.89 -0.13 -9.81
CA LYS A 274 6.69 -0.37 -9.03
C LYS A 274 7.01 -1.24 -7.83
N MET A 275 6.60 -0.77 -6.66
CA MET A 275 6.60 -1.60 -5.46
C MET A 275 5.32 -2.44 -5.47
N ASN A 276 5.48 -3.75 -5.31
CA ASN A 276 4.36 -4.66 -5.13
C ASN A 276 4.47 -5.21 -3.71
N SER A 277 3.68 -4.64 -2.81
CA SER A 277 3.55 -5.16 -1.46
C SER A 277 2.10 -5.48 -1.17
N SER A 278 1.86 -6.56 -0.41
CA SER A 278 0.55 -6.70 0.23
C SER A 278 0.35 -5.68 1.34
N LEU A 279 1.42 -5.06 1.85
CA LEU A 279 1.45 -4.16 3.02
C LEU A 279 1.47 -2.67 2.66
N SER A 280 1.63 -2.31 1.38
CA SER A 280 1.76 -0.91 0.95
C SER A 280 0.66 -0.55 -0.05
N GLY A 281 -0.14 0.46 0.30
CA GLY A 281 -1.18 1.00 -0.58
C GLY A 281 -0.66 1.85 -1.74
N ASP A 282 0.65 1.87 -2.02
CA ASP A 282 1.20 2.56 -3.19
C ASP A 282 1.01 1.68 -4.43
N ARG A 283 0.00 2.02 -5.23
CA ARG A 283 -0.41 1.25 -6.41
C ARG A 283 0.07 1.89 -7.72
N ASP A 284 0.80 2.99 -7.60
CA ASP A 284 1.27 3.76 -8.74
C ASP A 284 2.60 3.23 -9.26
N VAL A 285 2.77 3.33 -10.57
CA VAL A 285 4.09 3.16 -11.18
C VAL A 285 4.85 4.46 -11.00
N THR A 286 6.00 4.38 -10.34
CA THR A 286 6.95 5.49 -10.30
C THR A 286 7.63 5.59 -11.66
N ILE A 287 7.53 6.74 -12.31
CA ILE A 287 8.02 6.95 -13.67
C ILE A 287 8.93 8.16 -13.75
N THR A 288 10.05 8.00 -14.43
CA THR A 288 10.93 9.13 -14.80
C THR A 288 10.19 9.99 -15.82
N GLN A 289 9.87 11.23 -15.45
CA GLN A 289 9.19 12.22 -16.29
C GLN A 289 10.15 13.12 -17.06
N SER A 290 11.31 13.38 -16.48
CA SER A 290 12.39 14.16 -17.09
C SER A 290 13.71 13.44 -16.89
N LEU A 291 14.54 13.45 -17.93
CA LEU A 291 15.89 12.88 -17.92
C LEU A 291 16.82 13.80 -18.72
N ALA A 292 17.88 14.27 -18.07
CA ALA A 292 19.03 14.88 -18.73
C ALA A 292 20.25 13.98 -18.51
N VAL A 293 21.04 13.75 -19.56
CA VAL A 293 22.24 12.91 -19.50
C VAL A 293 23.40 13.65 -20.14
N GLU A 294 24.50 13.74 -19.40
CA GLU A 294 25.81 14.18 -19.85
C GLU A 294 26.77 12.99 -19.73
N ALA A 295 26.94 12.27 -20.84
CA ALA A 295 27.77 11.08 -20.91
C ALA A 295 28.49 11.08 -22.26
N PRO A 296 29.70 11.64 -22.35
CA PRO A 296 30.38 11.82 -23.63
C PRO A 296 30.86 10.50 -24.23
N ILE A 297 31.30 9.56 -23.39
CA ILE A 297 31.83 8.26 -23.80
C ILE A 297 31.75 7.25 -22.64
N TRP A 298 31.63 5.96 -22.97
CA TRP A 298 31.85 4.87 -22.03
C TRP A 298 33.30 4.40 -22.13
N ALA A 299 34.17 4.95 -21.28
CA ALA A 299 35.59 4.64 -21.27
C ALA A 299 36.13 4.67 -19.84
N PRO A 300 37.31 4.08 -19.58
CA PRO A 300 37.93 4.17 -18.27
C PRO A 300 38.14 5.62 -17.85
N ASP A 301 37.91 5.91 -16.57
CA ASP A 301 38.01 7.23 -15.93
C ASP A 301 37.02 8.28 -16.47
N ALA A 302 36.03 7.87 -17.29
CA ALA A 302 34.97 8.74 -17.76
C ALA A 302 33.94 9.03 -16.65
N GLY A 303 33.36 10.23 -16.70
CA GLY A 303 32.22 10.62 -15.87
C GLY A 303 30.91 10.50 -16.63
N ILE A 304 29.86 10.03 -15.96
CA ILE A 304 28.47 10.04 -16.41
C ILE A 304 27.67 10.84 -15.39
N VAL A 305 27.05 11.93 -15.83
CA VAL A 305 26.14 12.72 -15.00
C VAL A 305 24.74 12.63 -15.58
N PHE A 306 23.75 12.43 -14.73
CA PHE A 306 22.36 12.48 -15.13
C PHE A 306 21.48 13.10 -14.05
N GLN A 307 20.41 13.75 -14.51
CA GLN A 307 19.39 14.34 -13.66
C GLN A 307 18.06 13.68 -13.98
N THR A 308 17.36 13.21 -12.96
CA THR A 308 16.04 12.60 -13.11
C THR A 308 15.00 13.37 -12.32
N GLU A 309 13.79 13.41 -12.86
CA GLU A 309 12.58 13.76 -12.11
C GLU A 309 11.63 12.58 -12.18
N MET A 310 11.41 11.91 -11.05
CA MET A 310 10.52 10.76 -10.95
C MET A 310 9.20 11.14 -10.30
N LEU A 311 8.08 10.71 -10.89
CA LEU A 311 6.73 10.91 -10.37
C LEU A 311 6.16 9.60 -9.83
N THR A 312 5.70 9.61 -8.58
CA THR A 312 4.88 8.56 -7.96
C THR A 312 3.55 9.18 -7.55
N GLY A 313 2.45 8.77 -8.19
CA GLY A 313 1.15 9.42 -8.00
C GLY A 313 1.22 10.91 -8.27
N ARG A 314 1.11 11.74 -7.22
CA ARG A 314 1.23 13.21 -7.30
C ARG A 314 2.57 13.76 -6.80
N LYS A 315 3.44 12.90 -6.27
CA LYS A 315 4.71 13.29 -5.66
C LYS A 315 5.83 13.22 -6.70
N SER A 316 6.47 14.36 -6.96
CA SER A 316 7.67 14.44 -7.79
C SER A 316 8.92 14.46 -6.92
N THR A 317 9.95 13.70 -7.30
CA THR A 317 11.26 13.68 -6.66
C THR A 317 12.33 13.91 -7.71
N LYS A 318 13.21 14.88 -7.47
CA LYS A 318 14.36 15.16 -8.33
C LYS A 318 15.62 14.54 -7.73
N SER A 319 16.51 14.06 -8.57
CA SER A 319 17.82 13.59 -8.16
C SER A 319 18.85 13.88 -9.23
N ASP A 320 19.98 14.44 -8.80
CA ASP A 320 21.19 14.54 -9.60
C ASP A 320 22.16 13.42 -9.19
N THR A 321 22.69 12.71 -10.18
CA THR A 321 23.63 11.60 -9.96
C THR A 321 24.86 11.76 -10.84
N SER A 322 26.04 11.56 -10.24
CA SER A 322 27.33 11.54 -10.91
C SER A 322 28.05 10.22 -10.67
N CYS A 323 28.29 9.46 -11.72
CA CYS A 323 29.01 8.20 -11.70
C CYS A 323 30.37 8.32 -12.38
N HIS A 324 31.40 7.71 -11.79
CA HIS A 324 32.74 7.60 -12.36
C HIS A 324 33.06 6.16 -12.73
N LEU A 325 33.54 5.93 -13.95
CA LEU A 325 33.88 4.61 -14.47
C LEU A 325 35.33 4.26 -14.13
N GLY A 326 35.54 3.12 -13.50
CA GLY A 326 36.86 2.55 -13.31
C GLY A 326 37.38 1.78 -14.52
N GLN A 327 38.56 1.19 -14.36
CA GLN A 327 39.14 0.29 -15.36
C GLN A 327 38.31 -1.00 -15.46
N PRO A 328 37.97 -1.47 -16.68
CA PRO A 328 37.17 -2.67 -16.85
C PRO A 328 37.93 -3.92 -16.39
N VAL A 329 37.21 -4.81 -15.72
CA VAL A 329 37.71 -6.11 -15.25
C VAL A 329 36.93 -7.23 -15.93
N GLU A 330 37.40 -8.47 -15.85
CA GLU A 330 36.59 -9.63 -16.27
C GLU A 330 35.41 -9.77 -15.31
N ALA A 331 34.19 -9.99 -15.83
CA ALA A 331 32.99 -10.12 -14.98
C ALA A 331 33.07 -11.32 -14.03
N GLU A 332 33.89 -12.33 -14.36
CA GLU A 332 34.21 -13.46 -13.49
C GLU A 332 34.86 -13.05 -12.17
N THR A 333 35.53 -11.89 -12.13
CA THR A 333 36.08 -11.32 -10.89
C THR A 333 34.99 -10.83 -9.93
N VAL A 334 33.82 -10.45 -10.46
CA VAL A 334 32.63 -10.11 -9.66
C VAL A 334 31.95 -11.39 -9.19
N HIS A 335 31.73 -12.35 -10.10
CA HIS A 335 31.25 -13.69 -9.76
C HIS A 335 31.54 -14.67 -10.90
N ALA A 336 32.00 -15.89 -10.59
CA ALA A 336 32.49 -16.87 -11.57
C ALA A 336 31.48 -17.26 -12.67
N SER A 337 30.17 -17.15 -12.41
CA SER A 337 29.11 -17.43 -13.39
C SER A 337 28.91 -16.34 -14.46
N LEU A 338 29.41 -15.13 -14.23
CA LEU A 338 29.25 -13.98 -15.13
C LEU A 338 30.34 -13.97 -16.20
N LYS A 339 30.02 -13.49 -17.40
CA LYS A 339 30.94 -13.43 -18.55
C LYS A 339 31.05 -12.01 -19.10
N GLY A 340 32.06 -11.81 -19.95
CA GLY A 340 32.35 -10.49 -20.55
C GLY A 340 33.04 -9.56 -19.56
N LYS A 341 32.92 -8.25 -19.77
CA LYS A 341 33.51 -7.26 -18.87
C LYS A 341 32.53 -6.80 -17.80
N ALA A 342 33.09 -6.41 -16.67
CA ALA A 342 32.43 -5.64 -15.63
C ALA A 342 33.15 -4.30 -15.50
N TRP A 343 32.38 -3.21 -15.50
CA TRP A 343 32.89 -1.86 -15.35
C TRP A 343 32.60 -1.38 -13.92
N PRO A 344 33.62 -1.11 -13.10
CA PRO A 344 33.41 -0.50 -11.80
C PRO A 344 32.77 0.87 -11.97
N LEU A 345 31.69 1.16 -11.24
CA LEU A 345 31.04 2.46 -11.20
C LEU A 345 30.99 2.93 -9.74
N ASN A 346 31.40 4.18 -9.51
CA ASN A 346 31.24 4.87 -8.22
C ASN A 346 30.30 6.05 -8.43
N CYS A 347 29.08 5.96 -7.93
CA CYS A 347 28.00 6.92 -8.11
C CYS A 347 27.78 7.73 -6.84
N HIS A 348 27.62 9.05 -7.01
CA HIS A 348 27.30 10.00 -5.95
C HIS A 348 25.98 10.68 -6.27
N TYR A 349 25.12 10.78 -5.27
CA TYR A 349 23.82 11.44 -5.36
C TYR A 349 23.87 12.79 -4.65
N ASP A 350 23.07 13.75 -5.12
CA ASP A 350 22.92 15.09 -4.54
C ASP A 350 22.53 15.11 -3.06
N ASN A 351 21.76 14.12 -2.61
CA ASN A 351 21.40 13.94 -1.21
C ASN A 351 22.55 13.43 -0.31
N GLY A 352 23.75 13.25 -0.86
CA GLY A 352 24.93 12.78 -0.15
C GLY A 352 25.09 11.26 -0.10
N ASN A 353 24.13 10.50 -0.63
CA ASN A 353 24.25 9.05 -0.77
C ASN A 353 25.34 8.68 -1.79
N LYS A 354 25.89 7.48 -1.65
CA LYS A 354 26.85 6.92 -2.60
C LYS A 354 26.56 5.46 -2.86
N ASP A 355 26.71 5.03 -4.10
CA ASP A 355 26.66 3.62 -4.47
C ASP A 355 27.91 3.25 -5.25
N ASN A 356 28.53 2.13 -4.89
CA ASN A 356 29.60 1.53 -5.67
C ASN A 356 29.17 0.15 -6.16
N GLY A 357 29.58 -0.21 -7.37
CA GLY A 357 29.19 -1.49 -7.96
C GLY A 357 29.80 -1.70 -9.33
N PHE A 358 29.19 -2.60 -10.10
CA PHE A 358 29.68 -2.98 -11.41
C PHE A 358 28.56 -2.96 -12.44
N TYR A 359 28.79 -2.27 -13.56
CA TYR A 359 27.99 -2.48 -14.76
C TYR A 359 28.47 -3.74 -15.46
N ILE A 360 27.64 -4.78 -15.47
CA ILE A 360 27.96 -6.09 -16.06
C ILE A 360 27.47 -6.10 -17.51
N GLU A 361 28.38 -6.20 -18.47
CA GLU A 361 28.03 -6.10 -19.90
C GLU A 361 27.03 -7.16 -20.35
N GLU A 362 27.24 -8.42 -19.92
CA GLU A 362 26.36 -9.57 -20.24
C GLU A 362 24.92 -9.36 -19.76
N LEU A 363 24.74 -8.61 -18.67
CA LEU A 363 23.45 -8.36 -18.05
C LEU A 363 22.86 -6.99 -18.40
N ARG A 364 23.65 -6.12 -19.06
CA ARG A 364 23.32 -4.71 -19.32
C ARG A 364 22.89 -3.92 -18.08
N TYR A 365 23.31 -4.36 -16.90
CA TYR A 365 22.76 -3.90 -15.62
C TYR A 365 23.86 -3.45 -14.67
N TYR A 366 23.60 -2.35 -13.96
CA TYR A 366 24.44 -1.89 -12.86
C TYR A 366 24.06 -2.62 -11.57
N LEU A 367 24.94 -3.52 -11.12
CA LEU A 367 24.81 -4.26 -9.88
C LEU A 367 25.58 -3.52 -8.77
N ALA A 368 24.85 -2.83 -7.90
CA ALA A 368 25.41 -2.22 -6.69
C ALA A 368 25.95 -3.31 -5.74
N THR A 369 27.17 -3.11 -5.25
CA THR A 369 27.83 -3.98 -4.26
C THR A 369 28.02 -3.30 -2.91
N HIS A 370 27.91 -1.96 -2.87
CA HIS A 370 28.06 -1.15 -1.66
C HIS A 370 27.18 0.10 -1.77
N SER A 371 26.54 0.50 -0.66
CA SER A 371 25.75 1.73 -0.58
C SER A 371 25.96 2.44 0.76
N GLU A 372 26.14 3.76 0.71
CA GLU A 372 26.21 4.67 1.85
C GLU A 372 25.00 5.63 1.80
N SER A 373 24.27 5.75 2.92
CA SER A 373 23.18 6.71 3.07
C SER A 373 23.05 7.22 4.50
N GLU A 374 22.13 8.18 4.74
CA GLU A 374 21.76 8.62 6.09
C GLU A 374 21.32 7.44 7.00
N TYR A 375 20.71 6.42 6.40
CA TYR A 375 20.24 5.21 7.09
C TYR A 375 21.35 4.20 7.40
N GLY A 376 22.58 4.45 6.95
CA GLY A 376 23.75 3.60 7.23
C GLY A 376 24.45 3.08 5.97
N ILE A 377 25.43 2.21 6.21
CA ILE A 377 26.24 1.55 5.18
C ILE A 377 25.70 0.13 4.99
N SER A 378 25.50 -0.27 3.73
CA SER A 378 25.06 -1.59 3.32
C SER A 378 26.01 -2.20 2.28
N ASP A 379 26.47 -3.43 2.54
CA ASP A 379 27.23 -4.24 1.58
C ASP A 379 26.33 -5.33 0.98
N TYR A 380 26.41 -5.51 -0.34
CA TYR A 380 25.59 -6.45 -1.10
C TYR A 380 26.46 -7.61 -1.59
N VAL A 381 26.40 -8.74 -0.88
CA VAL A 381 27.23 -9.91 -1.13
C VAL A 381 26.48 -10.90 -2.01
N ILE A 382 27.01 -11.18 -3.20
CA ILE A 382 26.44 -12.18 -4.11
C ILE A 382 26.62 -13.59 -3.51
N LYS A 383 25.52 -14.29 -3.26
CA LYS A 383 25.50 -15.66 -2.71
C LYS A 383 25.24 -16.73 -3.77
N GLY A 384 24.63 -16.36 -4.88
CA GLY A 384 24.33 -17.28 -5.97
C GLY A 384 23.99 -16.53 -7.24
N THR A 385 24.38 -17.11 -8.37
CA THR A 385 24.11 -16.57 -9.71
C THR A 385 23.79 -17.70 -10.67
N GLU A 386 22.61 -17.64 -11.28
CA GLU A 386 22.17 -18.49 -12.38
C GLU A 386 22.00 -17.61 -13.62
N VAL A 387 22.62 -17.95 -14.75
CA VAL A 387 22.55 -17.17 -16.01
C VAL A 387 22.10 -18.07 -17.15
N GLU A 388 21.07 -17.62 -17.86
CA GLU A 388 20.54 -18.22 -19.09
C GLU A 388 21.03 -17.42 -20.29
N ARG A 389 21.61 -18.07 -21.30
CA ARG A 389 22.28 -17.42 -22.44
C ARG A 389 21.58 -17.69 -23.75
#